data_AF-A0A963KS56-F1
#
_entry.id   AF-A0A963KS56-F1
#
_cell.length_a   1.000
_cell.length_b   1.000
_cell.length_c   1.000
_cell.angle_alpha   90.00
_cell.angle_beta   90.00
_cell.angle_gamma   90.00
#
_symmetry.space_group_name_H-M   'P 1'
#
loop_
_entity.id
_entity.type
_entity.pdbx_description
1 polymer ?
#
loop_
_entity_poly.entity_id
_entity_poly.type
_entity_poly.pdbx_seq_one_letter_code
_entity_poly.pdbx_strand_id
1 'polypeptide(L)' 'KAWSGPFGDVRFCPTGGVSPSNAAEFLALPNVVCVGGSWLVPADALARADWARITQLAREAAGLPRG' A
#
# COMPACT_ATOMS: atom_id res chain seq x y z
N LYS A 1 8.40 -6.04 -13.44
CA LYS A 1 9.60 -5.95 -14.30
C LYS A 1 9.72 -4.65 -15.12
N ALA A 2 8.77 -3.70 -15.06
CA ALA A 2 8.82 -2.43 -15.80
C ALA A 2 9.11 -1.19 -14.94
N TRP A 3 9.30 -1.35 -13.63
CA TRP A 3 9.39 -0.21 -12.70
C TRP A 3 10.71 0.54 -12.83
N SER A 4 11.82 -0.14 -13.13
CA SER A 4 13.16 0.43 -13.30
C SER A 4 13.59 0.52 -14.77
N GLY A 5 12.63 0.84 -15.65
CA GLY A 5 12.89 1.11 -17.08
C GLY A 5 13.71 2.40 -17.30
N PRO A 6 13.53 3.15 -18.41
CA PRO A 6 14.35 4.32 -18.75
C PRO A 6 14.26 5.51 -17.75
N PHE A 7 13.54 5.35 -16.64
CA PHE A 7 13.23 6.36 -15.65
C PHE A 7 13.79 5.97 -14.26
N GLY A 8 15.11 5.80 -14.16
CA GLY A 8 15.78 5.39 -12.93
C GLY A 8 15.61 6.36 -11.75
N ASP A 9 15.38 7.65 -12.04
CA ASP A 9 15.21 8.71 -11.03
C ASP A 9 13.74 8.91 -10.60
N VAL A 10 12.79 8.25 -11.28
CA VAL A 10 11.37 8.40 -10.99
C VAL A 10 10.96 7.50 -9.83
N ARG A 11 10.23 8.09 -8.88
CA ARG A 11 9.64 7.39 -7.75
C ARG A 11 8.16 7.13 -7.98
N PHE A 12 7.70 5.97 -7.57
CA PHE A 12 6.34 5.50 -7.79
C PHE A 12 5.57 5.32 -6.49
N CYS A 13 4.25 5.52 -6.59
CA CYS A 13 3.30 5.09 -5.59
C CYS A 13 2.21 4.25 -6.28
N PRO A 14 2.38 2.92 -6.36
CA PRO A 14 1.40 2.04 -7.00
C PRO A 14 0.04 2.12 -6.31
N THR A 15 -1.01 2.31 -7.11
CA THR A 15 -2.41 2.35 -6.66
C THR A 15 -3.30 1.53 -7.59
N GLY A 16 -4.30 0.85 -7.03
CA GLY A 16 -5.23 0.01 -7.79
C GLY A 16 -4.75 -1.44 -7.88
N GLY A 17 -5.54 -2.37 -7.34
CA GLY A 17 -5.17 -3.80 -7.26
C GLY A 17 -4.15 -4.15 -6.17
N VAL A 18 -3.69 -3.17 -5.38
CA VAL A 18 -2.82 -3.41 -4.22
C VAL A 18 -3.66 -3.94 -3.05
N SER A 19 -3.13 -4.93 -2.35
CA SER A 19 -3.70 -5.60 -1.18
C SER A 19 -2.60 -5.90 -0.15
N PRO A 20 -2.93 -6.30 1.09
CA PRO A 20 -1.93 -6.70 2.07
C PRO A 20 -1.01 -7.83 1.58
N SER A 21 -1.51 -8.70 0.71
CA SER A 21 -0.76 -9.85 0.19
C SER A 21 0.29 -9.49 -0.85
N ASN A 22 0.16 -8.36 -1.56
CA ASN A 22 1.11 -7.95 -2.60
C ASN A 22 1.83 -6.63 -2.31
N ALA A 23 1.39 -5.87 -1.30
CA ALA A 23 1.96 -4.58 -0.94
C ALA A 23 3.47 -4.64 -0.65
N ALA A 24 3.93 -5.70 0.04
CA ALA A 24 5.35 -5.90 0.35
C ALA A 24 6.21 -6.08 -0.92
N GLU A 25 5.68 -6.73 -1.96
CA GLU A 25 6.40 -6.93 -3.23
C GLU A 25 6.67 -5.61 -3.94
N PHE A 26 5.71 -4.67 -3.88
CA PHE A 26 5.90 -3.32 -4.42
C PHE A 26 6.85 -2.50 -3.57
N LEU A 27 6.71 -2.54 -2.24
CA LEU A 27 7.55 -1.78 -1.31
C LEU A 27 9.01 -2.24 -1.30
N ALA A 28 9.30 -3.47 -1.74
CA ALA A 28 10.67 -3.96 -1.92
C ALA A 28 11.37 -3.36 -3.16
N LEU A 29 10.65 -2.68 -4.06
CA LEU A 29 11.26 -2.04 -5.22
C LEU A 29 11.94 -0.73 -4.81
N PRO A 30 13.21 -0.50 -5.20
CA PRO A 30 14.00 0.64 -4.72
C PRO A 30 13.44 2.00 -5.15
N ASN A 31 12.59 2.02 -6.17
CA ASN A 31 11.96 3.22 -6.69
C ASN A 31 10.47 3.34 -6.35
N VAL A 32 9.96 2.52 -5.42
CA VAL A 32 8.61 2.65 -4.87
C VAL A 32 8.70 3.27 -3.47
N VAL A 33 8.08 4.43 -3.27
CA VAL A 33 8.13 5.16 -1.99
C VAL A 33 6.95 4.85 -1.08
N CYS A 34 5.81 4.50 -1.67
CA CYS A 34 4.59 4.15 -0.96
C CYS A 34 3.73 3.23 -1.83
N VAL A 35 2.70 2.65 -1.22
CA VAL A 35 1.62 2.00 -1.94
C VAL A 35 0.29 2.53 -1.42
N GLY A 36 -0.72 2.55 -2.28
CA GLY A 36 -2.08 2.91 -1.89
C GLY A 36 -3.09 1.84 -2.28
N GLY A 37 -4.04 1.57 -1.41
CA GLY A 37 -5.16 0.69 -1.73
C GLY A 37 -6.36 0.90 -0.83
N SER A 38 -7.52 0.53 -1.36
CA SER A 38 -8.81 0.70 -0.70
C SER A 38 -8.99 -0.19 0.54
N TRP A 39 -8.14 -1.21 0.71
CA TRP A 39 -8.24 -2.11 1.87
C TRP A 39 -7.99 -1.39 3.20
N LEU A 40 -7.26 -0.27 3.22
CA LEU A 40 -6.95 0.48 4.44
C LEU A 40 -8.22 1.10 5.06
N VAL A 41 -9.14 1.55 4.20
CA VAL A 41 -10.41 2.17 4.60
C VAL A 41 -11.55 1.49 3.85
N PRO A 42 -11.97 0.29 4.28
CA PRO A 42 -13.13 -0.38 3.70
C PRO A 42 -14.37 0.52 3.81
N ALA A 43 -15.15 0.62 2.72
CA ALA A 43 -16.33 1.47 2.68
C ALA A 43 -17.35 1.15 3.79
N ASP A 44 -17.44 -0.13 4.16
CA ASP A 44 -18.36 -0.59 5.19
C ASP A 44 -17.90 -0.22 6.61
N ALA A 45 -16.58 -0.20 6.86
CA ALA A 45 -16.00 0.27 8.11
C ALA A 45 -16.20 1.79 8.25
N LEU A 46 -16.01 2.54 7.16
CA LEU A 46 -16.25 3.98 7.14
C LEU A 46 -17.73 4.31 7.38
N ALA A 47 -18.65 3.63 6.69
CA ALA A 47 -20.10 3.84 6.84
C ALA A 47 -20.60 3.56 8.27
N ARG A 48 -19.95 2.62 8.98
CA ARG A 48 -20.25 2.28 10.38
C ARG A 48 -19.45 3.09 11.41
N ALA A 49 -18.59 4.01 10.97
CA ALA A 49 -17.64 4.71 11.82
C ALA A 49 -16.79 3.74 12.68
N ASP A 50 -16.42 2.59 12.11
CA ASP A 50 -15.60 1.56 12.76
C ASP A 50 -14.11 1.96 12.74
N TRP A 51 -13.79 2.96 13.57
CA TRP A 51 -12.44 3.50 13.71
C TRP A 51 -11.46 2.49 14.29
N ALA A 52 -11.96 1.53 15.08
CA ALA A 52 -11.14 0.47 15.65
C ALA A 52 -10.58 -0.41 14.52
N ARG A 53 -11.43 -0.86 13.59
CA ARG A 53 -11.01 -1.65 12.43
C ARG A 53 -10.07 -0.86 11.52
N ILE A 54 -10.38 0.41 11.23
CA ILE A 54 -9.51 1.26 10.40
C ILE A 54 -8.13 1.44 11.06
N THR A 55 -8.09 1.65 12.37
CA THR A 55 -6.83 1.78 13.12
C THR A 55 -6.03 0.48 13.09
N GLN A 56 -6.68 -0.67 13.24
CA GLN A 56 -6.02 -1.97 13.12
C GLN A 56 -5.40 -2.15 11.73
N LEU A 57 -6.17 -1.92 10.67
CA LEU A 57 -5.71 -2.03 9.28
C LEU A 57 -4.55 -1.07 8.98
N ALA A 58 -4.61 0.14 9.53
CA ALA A 58 -3.53 1.12 9.39
C ALA A 58 -2.24 0.66 10.10
N ARG A 59 -2.33 0.05 11.29
CA ARG A 59 -1.17 -0.51 12.00
C ARG A 59 -0.56 -1.69 11.23
N GLU A 60 -1.40 -2.58 10.72
CA GLU A 60 -0.97 -3.71 9.89
C GLU A 60 -0.23 -3.22 8.63
N ALA A 61 -0.80 -2.23 7.93
CA ALA A 61 -0.17 -1.63 6.76
C ALA A 61 1.15 -0.92 7.08
N ALA A 62 1.23 -0.21 8.21
CA ALA A 62 2.45 0.46 8.67
C ALA A 62 3.55 -0.54 9.06
N GLY A 63 3.18 -1.75 9.49
CA GLY A 63 4.09 -2.85 9.82
C GLY A 63 4.55 -3.68 8.63
N LEU A 64 4.13 -3.37 7.40
CA LEU A 64 4.55 -4.11 6.21
C LEU A 64 6.07 -3.97 5.99
N PRO A 65 6.77 -5.08 5.69
CA PRO A 65 8.19 -5.04 5.42
C PRO A 65 8.46 -4.20 4.17
N ARG A 66 9.45 -3.32 4.30
CA ARG A 66 10.12 -2.64 3.19
C ARG A 66 11.45 -3.39 3.06
N GLY A 67 11.69 -4.00 1.91
CA GLY A 67 12.84 -4.89 1.69
C GLY A 67 14.20 -4.29 2.04
#